data_AF-A0A1H0NY35-F1
#
_entry.id   AF-A0A1H0NY35-F1
#
_cell.length_a   1.000
_cell.length_b   1.000
_cell.length_c   1.000
_cell.angle_alpha   90.00
_cell.angle_beta   90.00
_cell.angle_gamma   90.00
#
_symmetry.space_group_name_H-M   'P 1'
#
loop_
_entity.id
_entity.type
_entity.pdbx_description
1 polymer ?
#
loop_
_entity_poly.entity_id
_entity_poly.type
_entity_poly.pdbx_seq_one_letter_code
_entity_poly.pdbx_strand_id
1 'polypeptide(L)' 'MNDPRIPNITADNRVQSNTAEPMEAHHSVSRTLELLAADMNAYPERMLPVDTHLFDRITSLVGHVDVDLNSPLSAEDE' A
#
# COMPACT_ATOMS: atom_id res chain seq x y z
N MET A 1 -34.61 3.57 4.74
CA MET A 1 -33.69 3.99 5.83
C MET A 1 -32.40 3.22 5.62
N ASN A 2 -31.42 3.83 4.96
CA ASN A 2 -30.09 3.23 4.73
C ASN A 2 -29.09 4.13 5.47
N ASP A 3 -28.35 3.55 6.42
CA ASP A 3 -27.35 4.25 7.21
C ASP A 3 -26.11 4.55 6.34
N PRO A 4 -25.69 5.82 6.17
CA PRO A 4 -24.64 6.20 5.21
C PRO A 4 -23.21 5.96 5.70
N ARG A 5 -22.96 5.18 6.78
CA ARG A 5 -21.62 5.04 7.39
C ARG A 5 -20.93 3.69 7.24
N ILE A 6 -21.43 2.80 6.38
CA ILE A 6 -20.69 1.57 6.04
C ILE A 6 -20.10 1.72 4.63
N PRO A 7 -18.77 1.86 4.48
CA PRO A 7 -18.16 1.82 3.16
C PRO A 7 -18.37 0.42 2.59
N ASN A 8 -19.12 0.34 1.48
CA ASN A 8 -19.28 -0.87 0.70
C ASN A 8 -17.95 -1.16 -0.01
N ILE A 9 -17.20 -2.13 0.50
CA ILE A 9 -15.97 -2.62 -0.13
C ILE A 9 -16.38 -3.53 -1.29
N THR A 10 -16.93 -2.94 -2.35
CA THR A 10 -17.09 -3.64 -3.63
C THR A 10 -15.68 -3.83 -4.22
N ALA A 11 -15.41 -5.06 -4.69
CA ALA A 11 -14.13 -5.58 -5.16
C ALA A 11 -13.62 -4.96 -6.48
N ASP A 12 -13.74 -3.65 -6.65
CA ASP A 12 -13.19 -2.91 -7.78
C ASP A 12 -11.99 -2.10 -7.29
N ASN A 13 -10.91 -2.80 -6.94
CA ASN A 13 -9.59 -2.20 -6.75
C ASN A 13 -9.04 -1.72 -8.11
N ARG A 14 -9.67 -0.70 -8.68
CA ARG A 14 -9.10 0.07 -9.78
C ARG A 14 -8.25 1.15 -9.13
N VAL A 15 -6.96 0.86 -8.98
CA VAL A 15 -5.95 1.88 -8.69
C VAL A 15 -6.06 2.94 -9.79
N GLN A 16 -6.74 4.04 -9.50
CA GLN A 16 -6.64 5.25 -10.30
C GLN A 16 -5.27 5.82 -9.97
N SER A 17 -4.29 5.51 -10.82
CA SER A 17 -3.00 6.19 -10.81
C SER A 17 -3.24 7.65 -11.19
N ASN A 18 -3.58 8.47 -10.21
CA ASN A 18 -3.44 9.91 -10.32
C ASN A 18 -1.94 10.13 -10.54
N THR A 19 -1.60 10.69 -11.69
CA THR A 19 -0.22 10.96 -12.10
C THR A 19 0.48 11.74 -10.99
N ALA A 20 1.29 11.05 -10.18
CA ALA A 20 2.35 11.69 -9.44
C ALA A 20 3.26 12.33 -10.49
N GLU A 21 3.68 13.57 -10.24
CA GLU A 21 4.79 14.21 -10.96
C GLU A 21 5.90 13.16 -11.19
N PRO A 22 6.59 13.14 -12.34
CA PRO A 22 7.59 12.14 -12.64
C PRO A 22 8.77 12.30 -11.69
N MET A 23 8.63 11.74 -10.49
CA MET A 23 9.72 11.35 -9.64
C MET A 23 10.45 10.31 -10.46
N GLU A 24 11.67 10.62 -10.92
CA GLU A 24 12.56 9.66 -11.57
C GLU A 24 12.56 8.40 -10.72
N ALA A 25 11.78 7.40 -11.14
CA ALA A 25 11.57 6.22 -10.34
C ALA A 25 12.94 5.58 -10.20
N HIS A 26 13.46 5.53 -8.96
CA HIS A 26 14.78 4.98 -8.70
C HIS A 26 14.86 3.62 -9.38
N HIS A 27 15.73 3.48 -10.38
CA HIS A 27 15.79 2.29 -11.23
C HIS A 27 15.98 1.00 -10.40
N SER A 28 16.59 1.11 -9.22
CA SER A 28 16.68 0.04 -8.22
C SER A 28 15.33 -0.37 -7.64
N VAL A 29 14.44 0.57 -7.32
CA VAL A 29 13.10 0.32 -6.81
C VAL A 29 12.26 -0.36 -7.88
N SER A 30 12.23 0.17 -9.11
CA SER A 30 11.46 -0.42 -10.21
C SER A 30 11.88 -1.86 -10.51
N ARG A 31 13.19 -2.12 -10.60
CA ARG A 31 13.71 -3.48 -10.80
C ARG A 31 13.38 -4.42 -9.63
N THR A 32 13.43 -3.93 -8.39
CA THR A 32 13.06 -4.72 -7.21
C THR A 32 11.59 -5.11 -7.25
N LEU A 33 10.71 -4.19 -7.61
CA LEU A 33 9.26 -4.44 -7.72
C LEU A 33 8.92 -5.41 -8.85
N GLU A 34 9.61 -5.33 -9.99
CA GLU A 34 9.47 -6.30 -11.09
C GLU A 34 9.85 -7.72 -10.65
N LEU A 35 10.96 -7.86 -9.92
CA LEU A 35 11.43 -9.15 -9.41
C LEU A 35 10.46 -9.73 -8.37
N LEU A 36 9.96 -8.89 -7.47
CA LEU A 36 8.93 -9.28 -6.50
C LEU A 36 7.63 -9.71 -7.20
N ALA A 37 7.18 -8.96 -8.20
CA ALA A 37 5.97 -9.30 -8.97
C ALA A 37 6.13 -10.63 -9.71
N ALA A 38 7.31 -10.90 -10.28
CA ALA A 38 7.60 -12.19 -10.90
C ALA A 38 7.59 -13.35 -9.87
N ASP A 39 8.17 -13.15 -8.69
CA ASP A 39 8.20 -14.16 -7.62
C ASP A 39 6.78 -14.47 -7.09
N MET A 40 5.95 -13.44 -6.88
CA MET A 40 4.55 -13.59 -6.44
C MET A 40 3.69 -14.36 -7.46
N ASN A 41 3.90 -14.10 -8.76
CA ASN A 41 3.17 -14.81 -9.82
C ASN A 41 3.63 -16.27 -9.97
N ALA A 42 4.93 -16.53 -9.76
CA ALA A 42 5.49 -17.87 -9.88
C ALA A 42 5.15 -18.75 -8.68
N TYR A 43 5.04 -18.17 -7.48
CA TYR A 43 4.85 -18.90 -6.21
C TYR A 43 3.75 -18.29 -5.33
N PRO A 44 2.48 -18.28 -5.78
CA PRO A 44 1.37 -17.72 -5.01
C PRO A 44 1.18 -18.42 -3.65
N GLU A 45 1.58 -19.69 -3.52
CA GLU A 45 1.53 -20.45 -2.26
C GLU A 45 2.50 -19.95 -1.19
N ARG A 46 3.52 -19.15 -1.56
CA ARG A 46 4.45 -18.50 -0.63
C ARG A 46 3.91 -17.17 -0.10
N MET A 47 2.81 -16.65 -0.67
CA MET A 47 2.19 -15.42 -0.20
C MET A 47 1.49 -15.68 1.13
N LEU A 48 1.96 -14.99 2.17
CA LEU A 48 1.32 -15.04 3.48
C LEU A 48 0.18 -14.01 3.50
N PRO A 49 -1.03 -14.39 3.95
CA PRO A 49 -2.08 -13.42 4.19
C PRO A 49 -1.61 -12.43 5.27
N VAL A 50 -1.99 -11.17 5.12
CA VAL A 50 -1.82 -10.18 6.19
C VAL A 50 -2.68 -10.64 7.36
N ASP A 51 -2.03 -11.04 8.45
CA ASP A 51 -2.76 -11.46 9.65
C ASP A 51 -3.39 -10.25 10.36
N THR A 52 -4.51 -10.48 11.04
CA THR A 52 -5.25 -9.42 11.73
C THR A 52 -4.43 -8.76 12.83
N HIS A 53 -3.49 -9.50 13.44
CA HIS A 53 -2.64 -8.97 14.49
C HIS A 53 -1.58 -7.99 13.95
N LEU A 54 -1.03 -8.23 12.76
CA LEU A 54 -0.18 -7.29 12.05
C LEU A 54 -0.96 -6.04 11.66
N PHE A 55 -2.17 -6.21 11.15
CA PHE A 55 -3.06 -5.09 10.82
C PHE A 55 -3.34 -4.23 12.07
N ASP A 56 -3.76 -4.86 13.18
CA ASP A 56 -4.05 -4.17 14.44
C ASP A 56 -2.82 -3.45 15.00
N ARG A 57 -1.64 -4.05 14.86
CA ARG A 57 -0.37 -3.42 15.27
C ARG A 57 -0.04 -2.19 14.43
N ILE A 58 -0.20 -2.27 13.10
CA ILE A 58 0.01 -1.13 12.21
C ILE A 58 -1.01 -0.03 12.56
N THR A 59 -2.29 -0.37 12.66
CA THR A 59 -3.35 0.59 13.03
C THR A 59 -3.11 1.19 14.42
N SER A 60 -2.65 0.44 15.39
CA SER A 60 -2.29 0.98 16.70
C SER A 60 -1.10 1.93 16.63
N LEU A 61 -0.12 1.65 15.77
CA LEU A 61 1.10 2.42 15.63
C LEU A 61 0.87 3.74 14.89
N VAL A 62 0.14 3.71 13.78
CA VAL A 62 -0.03 4.88 12.90
C VAL A 62 -1.47 5.37 12.78
N GLY A 63 -2.48 4.62 13.22
CA GLY A 63 -3.90 4.95 13.00
C GLY A 63 -4.43 6.15 13.78
N HIS A 64 -3.62 6.74 14.66
CA HIS A 64 -3.91 8.00 15.35
C HIS A 64 -3.19 9.21 14.72
N VAL A 65 -2.38 8.98 13.68
CA VAL A 65 -1.62 9.99 12.95
C VAL A 65 -2.08 9.96 11.49
N ASP A 66 -2.28 11.14 10.90
CA ASP A 66 -2.54 11.23 9.46
C ASP A 66 -1.22 11.02 8.71
N VAL A 67 -1.00 9.81 8.22
CA VAL A 67 0.22 9.40 7.52
C VAL A 67 -0.06 9.28 6.02
N ASP A 68 0.48 10.22 5.25
CA ASP A 68 0.47 10.13 3.79
C ASP A 68 1.74 9.43 3.29
N LEU A 69 1.60 8.14 2.93
CA LEU A 69 2.69 7.34 2.35
C LEU A 69 3.06 7.74 0.90
N ASN A 70 2.27 8.63 0.27
CA ASN A 70 2.57 9.15 -1.06
C ASN A 70 3.37 10.46 -1.00
N SER A 71 3.46 11.09 0.17
CA SER A 71 4.35 12.22 0.40
C SER A 71 5.79 11.71 0.57
N PRO A 72 6.79 12.38 0.00
CA PRO A 72 8.18 12.15 0.37
C PRO A 72 8.37 12.28 1.87
N LEU A 73 9.33 11.53 2.43
CA LEU A 73 9.80 11.76 3.79
C LEU A 73 10.29 13.20 3.92
N SER A 74 10.06 13.80 5.09
CA SER A 74 10.62 15.11 5.36
C SER A 74 12.15 14.98 5.47
N ALA A 75 12.89 16.06 5.21
CA ALA A 75 14.35 16.06 5.36
C ALA A 75 14.81 15.84 6.83
N GLU A 76 13.90 15.94 7.79
CA GLU A 76 14.14 15.68 9.21
C GLU A 76 13.94 14.19 9.56
N ASP A 77 13.23 13.44 8.69
CA ASP A 77 12.86 12.03 8.87
C ASP A 77 13.58 11.07 7.90
N GLU A 78 14.49 11.57 7.04
CA GLU A 78 15.36 10.78 6.15
C GLU A 78 16.57 10.18 6.89
#